data_AF-A0A8S2UU41-F1
#
_entry.id   AF-A0A8S2UU41-F1
#
_cell.length_a   1.000
_cell.length_b   1.000
_cell.length_c   1.000
_cell.angle_alpha   90.00
_cell.angle_beta   90.00
_cell.angle_gamma   90.00
#
_symmetry.space_group_name_H-M   'P 1'
#
loop_
_entity.id
_entity.type
_entity.pdbx_description
1 polymer ?
#
loop_
_entity_poly.entity_id
_entity_poly.type
_entity_poly.pdbx_seq_one_letter_code
_entity_poly.pdbx_strand_id
1 'polypeptide(L)'
;MDPTTDHVYDGYVLSVTIIEQTYTWTPSIHLVIEDENFDCERMFIYSFPDGQGKYLTNKVFTIGSKMNIINPYLRLGGTDMKSLVRIDDFSSIIMQSESEQVLNMCRCCGEPNALHVCSKCKQARYCTKECQTIDWQLYKHKFICQRQ
;
A
#
# COMPACT_ATOMS: atom_id res chain seq x y z
N MET A 1 -26.98 1.51 3.82
CA MET A 1 -25.73 2.25 4.09
C MET A 1 -25.32 2.92 2.78
N ASP A 2 -24.95 4.20 2.81
CA ASP A 2 -24.68 4.99 1.61
C ASP A 2 -23.15 5.02 1.33
N PRO A 3 -22.66 4.29 0.31
CA PRO A 3 -21.24 4.28 -0.04
C PRO A 3 -20.75 5.60 -0.65
N THR A 4 -21.62 6.60 -0.78
CA THR A 4 -21.31 7.93 -1.33
C THR A 4 -21.05 8.99 -0.26
N THR A 5 -20.94 8.57 1.00
CA THR A 5 -20.64 9.46 2.13
C THR A 5 -19.51 8.92 2.99
N ASP A 6 -18.78 9.84 3.62
CA ASP A 6 -17.76 9.52 4.61
C ASP A 6 -18.34 8.66 5.73
N HIS A 7 -17.64 7.58 6.10
CA HIS A 7 -18.14 6.63 7.07
C HIS A 7 -17.01 5.95 7.86
N VAL A 8 -17.19 5.85 9.18
CA VAL A 8 -16.35 5.06 10.07
C VAL A 8 -17.07 3.75 10.37
N TYR A 9 -16.44 2.62 10.07
CA TYR A 9 -17.01 1.30 10.32
C TYR A 9 -16.69 0.83 11.75
N ASP A 10 -17.40 1.38 12.73
CA ASP A 10 -17.18 1.06 14.15
C ASP A 10 -17.36 -0.44 14.46
N GLY A 11 -16.43 -0.99 15.25
CA GLY A 11 -16.41 -2.41 15.63
C GLY A 11 -15.92 -3.35 14.53
N TYR A 12 -15.46 -2.81 13.39
CA TYR A 12 -14.94 -3.59 12.27
C TYR A 12 -13.42 -3.54 12.20
N VAL A 13 -12.83 -4.61 11.67
CA VAL A 13 -11.39 -4.70 11.39
C VAL A 13 -11.22 -5.04 9.92
N LEU A 14 -10.47 -4.20 9.20
CA LEU A 14 -10.12 -4.41 7.81
C LEU A 14 -8.69 -4.96 7.72
N SER A 15 -8.56 -6.20 7.24
CA SER A 15 -7.27 -6.88 7.01
C SER A 15 -6.80 -6.63 5.59
N VAL A 16 -5.59 -6.08 5.42
CA VAL A 16 -5.09 -5.64 4.10
C VAL A 16 -3.61 -5.93 3.90
N THR A 17 -3.22 -6.02 2.63
CA THR A 17 -1.83 -6.10 2.17
C THR A 17 -1.44 -4.83 1.42
N ILE A 18 -0.24 -4.28 1.68
CA ILE A 18 0.31 -3.18 0.88
C ILE A 18 0.79 -3.72 -0.46
N ILE A 19 0.22 -3.26 -1.57
CA ILE A 19 0.51 -3.83 -2.90
C ILE A 19 1.34 -2.91 -3.81
N GLU A 20 1.51 -1.64 -3.43
CA GLU A 20 2.32 -0.67 -4.18
C GLU A 20 3.34 0.06 -3.31
N GLN A 21 4.30 0.68 -4.00
CA GLN A 21 5.32 1.50 -3.34
C GLN A 21 4.66 2.61 -2.52
N THR A 22 5.09 2.74 -1.27
CA THR A 22 4.60 3.76 -0.35
C THR A 22 5.41 5.04 -0.51
N TYR A 23 4.73 6.17 -0.33
CA TYR A 23 5.35 7.49 -0.46
C TYR A 23 4.95 8.38 0.71
N THR A 24 5.88 9.18 1.21
CA THR A 24 5.62 10.19 2.24
C THR A 24 5.60 11.57 1.61
N TRP A 25 4.47 12.27 1.76
CA TRP A 25 4.24 13.64 1.30
C TRP A 25 3.61 14.37 2.48
N THR A 26 4.44 14.99 3.33
CA THR A 26 3.98 15.61 4.58
C THR A 26 2.75 16.51 4.29
N PRO A 27 1.61 16.30 4.97
CA PRO A 27 1.47 15.59 6.25
C PRO A 27 1.02 14.12 6.19
N SER A 28 1.06 13.44 5.02
CA SER A 28 0.53 12.07 4.86
C SER A 28 1.52 11.06 4.28
N ILE A 29 1.34 9.79 4.65
CA ILE A 29 1.87 8.63 3.94
C ILE A 29 0.78 8.09 3.02
N HIS A 30 1.14 7.83 1.76
CA HIS A 30 0.24 7.35 0.72
C HIS A 30 0.56 5.91 0.38
N LEU A 31 -0.48 5.07 0.38
CA LEU A 31 -0.41 3.64 0.09
C LEU A 31 -1.52 3.23 -0.87
N VAL A 32 -1.32 2.08 -1.52
CA VAL A 32 -2.40 1.29 -2.11
C VAL A 32 -2.42 -0.06 -1.40
N ILE A 33 -3.60 -0.43 -0.95
CA ILE A 33 -3.86 -1.64 -0.17
C ILE A 33 -4.85 -2.52 -0.92
N GLU A 34 -4.74 -3.83 -0.70
CA GLU A 34 -5.68 -4.84 -1.19
C GLU A 34 -6.24 -5.60 0.01
N ASP A 35 -7.56 -5.80 0.05
CA ASP A 35 -8.23 -6.56 1.09
C ASP A 35 -8.33 -8.06 0.76
N GLU A 36 -9.00 -8.84 1.62
CA GLU A 36 -9.17 -10.29 1.42
C GLU A 36 -10.10 -10.67 0.26
N ASN A 37 -10.85 -9.72 -0.30
CA ASN A 37 -11.71 -9.89 -1.48
C ASN A 37 -11.02 -9.46 -2.77
N PHE A 38 -9.74 -9.08 -2.71
CA PHE A 38 -8.97 -8.50 -3.82
C PHE A 38 -9.45 -7.11 -4.24
N ASP A 39 -10.20 -6.41 -3.37
CA ASP A 39 -10.58 -5.04 -3.61
C ASP A 39 -9.41 -4.12 -3.27
N CYS A 40 -9.03 -3.29 -4.25
CA CYS A 40 -7.90 -2.38 -4.15
C CYS A 40 -8.37 -0.97 -3.80
N GLU A 41 -7.82 -0.41 -2.73
CA GLU A 41 -8.16 0.93 -2.27
C GLU A 41 -6.92 1.78 -1.94
N ARG A 42 -7.08 3.09 -2.07
CA ARG A 42 -6.03 4.03 -1.60
C ARG A 42 -6.14 4.16 -0.09
N MET A 43 -5.00 4.26 0.58
CA MET A 43 -4.97 4.55 2.02
C MET A 43 -4.01 5.68 2.33
N PHE A 44 -4.48 6.68 3.06
CA PHE A 44 -3.67 7.81 3.51
C PHE A 44 -3.55 7.81 5.04
N ILE A 45 -2.33 7.76 5.53
CA ILE A 45 -2.02 7.82 6.96
C ILE A 45 -1.58 9.24 7.32
N TYR A 46 -2.35 9.87 8.20
CA TYR A 46 -2.06 11.16 8.82
C TYR A 46 -1.58 10.96 10.25
N SER A 47 -1.15 12.06 10.89
CA SER A 47 -0.81 12.09 12.33
C SER A 47 0.24 11.06 12.76
N PHE A 48 1.10 10.59 11.83
CA PHE A 48 2.23 9.75 12.17
C PHE A 48 3.33 10.59 12.85
N PRO A 49 4.19 9.99 13.68
CA PRO A 49 5.20 10.74 14.42
C PRO A 49 6.12 11.58 13.52
N ASP A 50 6.35 12.84 13.92
CA ASP A 50 7.17 13.79 13.17
C ASP A 50 8.56 13.25 12.86
N GLY A 51 9.02 13.50 11.63
CA GLY A 51 10.32 13.03 11.14
C GLY A 51 10.41 11.53 10.84
N GLN A 52 9.38 10.72 11.14
CA GLN A 52 9.43 9.27 10.92
C GLN A 52 8.93 8.82 9.55
N GLY A 53 8.34 9.72 8.73
CA GLY A 53 7.73 9.34 7.44
C GLY A 53 8.62 8.48 6.54
N LYS A 54 9.90 8.85 6.38
CA LYS A 54 10.87 8.06 5.59
C LYS A 54 11.17 6.69 6.19
N TYR A 55 11.27 6.60 7.52
CA TYR A 55 11.50 5.32 8.18
C TYR A 55 10.28 4.41 7.97
N LEU A 56 9.08 4.95 8.20
CA LEU A 56 7.83 4.23 8.04
C LEU A 56 7.67 3.69 6.61
N THR A 57 7.86 4.51 5.58
CA THR A 57 7.74 4.04 4.17
C THR A 57 8.81 3.05 3.75
N ASN A 58 10.01 3.12 4.32
CA ASN A 58 11.14 2.30 3.88
C ASN A 58 11.32 1.01 4.69
N LYS A 59 10.74 0.93 5.90
CA LYS A 59 10.99 -0.15 6.86
C LYS A 59 9.75 -0.81 7.43
N VAL A 60 8.62 -0.10 7.51
CA VAL A 60 7.40 -0.61 8.16
C VAL A 60 6.33 -0.91 7.11
N PHE A 61 5.96 0.13 6.36
CA PHE A 61 4.96 0.07 5.31
C PHE A 61 5.62 -0.23 3.96
N THR A 62 6.12 -1.45 3.84
CA THR A 62 6.73 -1.94 2.59
C THR A 62 5.76 -2.81 1.81
N ILE A 63 6.02 -2.98 0.52
CA ILE A 63 5.22 -3.88 -0.34
C ILE A 63 5.20 -5.30 0.27
N GLY A 64 4.01 -5.91 0.28
CA GLY A 64 3.73 -7.21 0.87
C GLY A 64 3.45 -7.18 2.37
N SER A 65 3.73 -6.07 3.07
CA SER A 65 3.40 -5.92 4.50
C SER A 65 1.90 -6.02 4.70
N LYS A 66 1.48 -6.82 5.68
CA LYS A 66 0.07 -6.98 6.08
C LYS A 66 -0.23 -6.19 7.34
N MET A 67 -1.44 -5.68 7.44
CA MET A 67 -1.91 -4.97 8.62
C MET A 67 -3.42 -5.11 8.79
N ASN A 68 -3.86 -4.87 10.02
CA ASN A 68 -5.25 -4.76 10.40
C ASN A 68 -5.55 -3.30 10.75
N ILE A 69 -6.66 -2.78 10.24
CA ILE A 69 -7.12 -1.42 10.49
C ILE A 69 -8.39 -1.50 11.33
N ILE A 70 -8.33 -0.97 12.55
CA ILE A 70 -9.48 -0.93 13.45
C ILE A 70 -10.35 0.28 13.10
N ASN A 71 -11.67 0.06 13.04
CA ASN A 71 -12.68 1.08 12.74
C ASN A 71 -12.31 1.88 11.48
N PRO A 72 -12.14 1.23 10.31
CA PRO A 72 -11.63 1.90 9.12
C PRO A 72 -12.53 3.08 8.76
N TYR A 73 -11.92 4.23 8.48
CA TYR A 73 -12.62 5.42 8.04
C TYR A 73 -12.54 5.52 6.51
N LEU A 74 -13.64 5.16 5.85
CA LEU A 74 -13.82 5.37 4.42
C LEU A 74 -14.18 6.83 4.18
N ARG A 75 -13.42 7.48 3.32
CA ARG A 75 -13.60 8.88 2.95
C ARG A 75 -13.67 9.04 1.44
N LEU A 76 -14.51 9.96 0.98
CA LEU A 76 -14.45 10.44 -0.39
C LEU A 76 -13.43 11.57 -0.54
N GLY A 77 -12.51 11.41 -1.49
CA GLY A 77 -11.55 12.44 -1.84
C GLY A 77 -12.27 13.71 -2.31
N GLY A 78 -11.97 14.86 -1.70
CA GLY A 78 -12.71 16.10 -1.99
C GLY A 78 -12.51 16.67 -3.41
N THR A 79 -11.54 16.16 -4.17
CA THR A 79 -11.25 16.63 -5.54
C THR A 79 -11.65 15.60 -6.60
N ASP A 80 -11.41 14.32 -6.35
CA ASP A 80 -11.64 13.24 -7.33
C ASP A 80 -12.89 12.42 -7.02
N MET A 81 -13.54 12.64 -5.87
CA MET A 81 -14.71 11.90 -5.37
C MET A 81 -14.50 10.39 -5.29
N LYS A 82 -13.25 9.94 -5.27
CA LYS A 82 -12.92 8.51 -5.16
C LYS A 82 -12.77 8.14 -3.69
N SER A 83 -13.20 6.93 -3.34
CA SER A 83 -12.96 6.32 -2.04
C SER A 83 -11.46 6.27 -1.70
N LEU A 84 -11.19 6.34 -0.41
CA LEU A 84 -9.93 5.98 0.21
C LEU A 84 -10.16 5.66 1.69
N VAL A 85 -9.29 4.83 2.25
CA VAL A 85 -9.20 4.63 3.70
C VAL A 85 -8.32 5.73 4.30
N ARG A 86 -8.87 6.51 5.23
CA ARG A 86 -8.16 7.59 5.92
C ARG A 86 -7.81 7.14 7.32
N ILE A 87 -6.55 7.25 7.71
CA ILE A 87 -6.11 7.00 9.08
C ILE A 87 -5.74 8.34 9.72
N ASP A 88 -6.52 8.75 10.72
CA ASP A 88 -6.21 9.94 11.53
C ASP A 88 -5.64 9.58 12.92
N ASP A 89 -5.86 8.34 13.38
CA ASP A 89 -5.28 7.76 14.60
C ASP A 89 -4.29 6.66 14.22
N PHE A 90 -2.99 6.92 14.36
CA PHE A 90 -1.93 5.97 14.01
C PHE A 90 -2.00 4.68 14.84
N SER A 91 -2.61 4.69 16.03
CA SER A 91 -2.76 3.50 16.87
C SER A 91 -3.84 2.53 16.39
N SER A 92 -4.70 2.94 15.45
CA SER A 92 -5.69 2.07 14.80
C SER A 92 -5.07 1.03 13.86
N ILE A 93 -3.78 1.17 13.53
CA ILE A 93 -3.04 0.24 12.66
C ILE A 93 -2.32 -0.79 13.52
N ILE A 94 -2.60 -2.07 13.26
CA ILE A 94 -1.86 -3.20 13.83
C ILE A 94 -1.12 -3.91 12.69
N MET A 95 0.19 -3.74 12.63
CA MET A 95 1.02 -4.48 11.69
C MET A 95 1.03 -5.96 12.06
N GLN A 96 0.88 -6.83 11.06
CA GLN A 96 1.09 -8.27 11.25
C GLN A 96 2.59 -8.59 11.31
N SER A 97 2.95 -9.76 11.84
CA SER A 97 4.36 -10.18 11.95
C SER A 97 5.01 -10.36 10.57
N GLU A 98 6.34 -10.27 10.54
CA GLU A 98 7.12 -10.47 9.31
C GLU A 98 6.88 -11.85 8.65
N SER A 99 6.50 -12.86 9.44
CA SER A 99 6.13 -14.19 8.93
C SER A 99 4.87 -14.19 8.07
N GLU A 100 3.97 -13.22 8.26
CA GLU A 100 2.73 -13.07 7.49
C GLU A 100 2.92 -12.22 6.23
N GLN A 101 4.08 -11.55 6.10
CA GLN A 101 4.40 -10.70 4.96
C GLN A 101 4.52 -11.54 3.68
N VAL A 102 4.04 -10.97 2.57
CA VAL A 102 4.34 -11.51 1.24
C VAL A 102 5.80 -11.16 0.89
N LEU A 103 6.72 -12.04 1.27
CA LEU A 103 8.15 -11.83 1.10
C LEU A 103 8.51 -11.65 -0.37
N ASN A 104 9.27 -10.59 -0.68
CA ASN A 104 9.73 -10.29 -2.04
C ASN A 104 8.57 -10.34 -3.05
N MET A 105 7.45 -9.70 -2.75
CA MET A 105 6.25 -9.71 -3.59
C MET A 105 6.56 -9.26 -5.02
N CYS A 106 6.03 -10.00 -6.00
CA CYS A 106 6.10 -9.65 -7.41
C CYS A 106 5.23 -8.42 -7.69
N ARG A 107 5.84 -7.37 -8.24
CA ARG A 107 5.12 -6.15 -8.62
C ARG A 107 4.05 -6.38 -9.68
N CYS A 108 4.23 -7.39 -10.54
CA CYS A 108 3.31 -7.64 -11.66
C CYS A 108 2.12 -8.51 -11.25
N CYS A 109 2.32 -9.51 -10.40
CA CYS A 109 1.32 -10.56 -10.17
C CYS A 109 1.07 -10.88 -8.69
N GLY A 110 1.70 -10.17 -7.75
CA GLY A 110 1.48 -10.36 -6.31
C GLY A 110 2.13 -11.62 -5.70
N GLU A 111 2.56 -12.59 -6.51
CA GLU A 111 3.19 -13.82 -6.01
C GLU A 111 4.46 -13.55 -5.17
N PRO A 112 4.70 -14.33 -4.11
CA PRO A 112 5.87 -14.18 -3.25
C PRO A 112 7.15 -14.66 -3.94
N ASN A 113 8.28 -14.43 -3.27
CA ASN A 113 9.59 -14.97 -3.62
C ASN A 113 10.10 -14.54 -5.02
N ALA A 114 9.74 -13.33 -5.45
CA ALA A 114 10.22 -12.77 -6.70
C ALA A 114 11.74 -12.46 -6.63
N LEU A 115 12.53 -13.26 -7.35
CA LEU A 115 13.99 -13.24 -7.29
C LEU A 115 14.63 -12.16 -8.17
N HIS A 116 13.96 -11.75 -9.25
CA HIS A 116 14.51 -10.78 -10.18
C HIS A 116 14.21 -9.36 -9.73
N VAL A 117 15.22 -8.51 -9.67
CA VAL A 117 15.09 -7.10 -9.24
C VAL A 117 15.27 -6.17 -10.42
N CYS A 118 14.42 -5.16 -10.54
CA CYS A 118 14.57 -4.10 -11.53
C CYS A 118 15.96 -3.45 -11.39
N SER A 119 16.77 -3.51 -12.45
CA SER A 119 18.15 -3.04 -12.41
C SER A 119 18.26 -1.51 -12.21
N LYS A 120 17.21 -0.76 -12.55
CA LYS A 120 17.16 0.70 -12.45
C LYS A 120 16.75 1.20 -11.05
N CYS A 121 15.56 0.84 -10.55
CA CYS A 121 15.07 1.32 -9.25
C CYS A 121 15.54 0.50 -8.05
N LYS A 122 16.00 -0.75 -8.27
CA LYS A 122 16.41 -1.71 -7.23
C LYS A 122 15.34 -2.07 -6.20
N GLN A 123 14.08 -1.73 -6.45
CA GLN A 123 12.96 -1.92 -5.54
C GLN A 123 11.94 -2.92 -6.10
N ALA A 124 11.49 -2.72 -7.35
CA ALA A 124 10.53 -3.60 -7.98
C ALA A 124 11.13 -5.00 -8.20
N ARG A 125 10.34 -6.02 -7.85
CA ARG A 125 10.71 -7.44 -7.99
C ARG A 125 9.75 -8.18 -8.92
N TYR A 126 10.26 -9.20 -9.59
CA TYR A 126 9.50 -9.99 -10.56
C TYR A 126 9.81 -11.49 -10.45
N CYS A 127 8.78 -12.32 -10.57
CA CYS A 127 8.94 -13.77 -10.64
C CYS A 127 9.67 -14.20 -11.91
N THR A 128 9.36 -13.54 -13.03
CA THR A 128 9.89 -13.88 -14.35
C THR A 128 10.16 -12.63 -15.21
N LYS A 129 10.84 -12.84 -16.35
CA LYS A 129 11.09 -11.79 -17.35
C LYS A 129 9.79 -11.31 -18.00
N GLU A 130 8.80 -12.18 -18.13
CA GLU A 130 7.48 -11.87 -18.66
C GLU A 130 6.77 -10.89 -17.73
N CYS A 131 6.76 -11.16 -16.41
CA CYS A 131 6.23 -10.24 -15.39
C CYS A 131 6.88 -8.85 -15.48
N GLN A 132 8.21 -8.81 -15.60
CA GLN A 132 8.93 -7.53 -15.77
C GLN A 132 8.54 -6.80 -17.05
N THR A 133 8.33 -7.54 -18.15
CA THR A 133 7.95 -6.96 -19.45
C THR A 133 6.53 -6.40 -19.42
N ILE A 134 5.59 -7.13 -18.81
CA ILE A 134 4.20 -6.69 -18.59
C ILE A 134 4.18 -5.42 -17.73
N ASP A 135 4.85 -5.43 -16.59
CA ASP A 135 4.92 -4.27 -15.70
C ASP A 135 5.53 -3.04 -16.40
N TRP A 136 6.59 -3.24 -17.18
CA TRP A 136 7.23 -2.16 -17.92
C TRP A 136 6.36 -1.57 -19.04
N GLN A 137 5.73 -2.42 -19.85
CA GLN A 137 5.04 -2.02 -21.08
C GLN A 137 3.56 -1.72 -20.86
N LEU A 138 2.87 -2.54 -20.07
CA LEU A 138 1.43 -2.47 -19.85
C LEU A 138 1.11 -1.66 -18.58
N TYR A 139 1.70 -2.01 -17.44
CA TYR A 139 1.45 -1.30 -16.16
C TYR A 139 2.28 -0.02 -16.00
N LYS A 140 3.12 0.27 -17.00
CA LYS A 140 3.84 1.53 -17.15
C LYS A 140 4.80 1.86 -16.00
N HIS A 141 5.43 0.84 -15.40
CA HIS A 141 6.46 1.05 -14.38
C HIS A 141 7.55 2.04 -14.82
N LYS A 142 7.84 2.14 -16.12
CA LYS A 142 8.78 3.11 -16.68
C LYS A 142 8.58 4.56 -16.22
N PHE A 143 7.34 4.99 -15.93
CA PHE A 143 7.04 6.35 -15.50
C PHE A 143 7.36 6.62 -14.04
N ILE A 144 7.35 5.58 -13.21
CA ILE A 144 7.60 5.64 -11.76
C ILE A 144 8.92 4.99 -11.37
N CYS A 145 9.64 4.41 -12.33
CA CYS A 145 10.91 3.72 -12.11
C CYS A 145 12.04 4.73 -11.83
N GLN A 146 12.26 5.01 -10.55
CA GLN A 146 13.28 5.91 -10.03
C GLN A 146 14.07 5.25 -8.91
N ARG A 147 15.36 5.59 -8.78
CA ARG A 147 16.18 5.14 -7.64
C ARG A 147 15.82 6.03 -6.45
N GLN A 148 15.32 5.43 -5.37
CA GLN A 148 15.10 6.14 -4.11
C GLN A 148 16.40 6.34 -3.36
#